data_AF-A0A356ESY0-F1
#
_entry.id   AF-A0A356ESY0-F1
#
_cell.length_a   1.000
_cell.length_b   1.000
_cell.length_c   1.000
_cell.angle_alpha   90.00
_cell.angle_beta   90.00
_cell.angle_gamma   90.00
#
_symmetry.space_group_name_H-M   'P 1'
#
loop_
_entity.id
_entity.type
_entity.pdbx_description
1 polymer ?
#
loop_
_entity_poly.entity_id
_entity_poly.type
_entity_poly.pdbx_seq_one_letter_code
_entity_poly.pdbx_strand_id
1 'polypeptide(L)'
;MRRRTALTFIFGLLLLAVIVIALGVYVMAGPVVPRSHLRQLKQGMSKSEVRAILGNPETAEEDREWVYSRWGNPGWVEVYFDAEGRFDRVNDESPFP
;
A
#
# COMPACT_ATOMS: atom_id res chain seq x y z
N MET A 1 35.66 -1.40 34.08
CA MET A 1 34.20 -1.14 34.06
C MET A 1 33.76 -0.27 32.88
N ARG A 2 34.38 0.90 32.61
CA ARG A 2 33.95 1.83 31.53
C ARG A 2 33.83 1.26 30.10
N ARG A 3 34.69 0.30 29.72
CA ARG A 3 34.62 -0.34 28.38
C ARG A 3 33.41 -1.27 28.21
N ARG A 4 32.94 -1.90 29.29
CA ARG A 4 31.79 -2.81 29.24
C ARG A 4 30.48 -2.04 29.06
N THR A 5 30.31 -0.93 29.78
CA THR A 5 29.16 -0.04 29.63
C THR A 5 29.08 0.60 28.24
N ALA A 6 30.22 1.02 27.66
CA ALA A 6 30.25 1.54 26.29
C ALA A 6 29.82 0.49 25.25
N LEU A 7 30.28 -0.76 25.40
CA LEU A 7 29.90 -1.85 24.48
C LEU A 7 28.41 -2.17 24.58
N THR A 8 27.85 -2.24 25.79
CA THR A 8 26.41 -2.46 26.01
C THR A 8 25.58 -1.33 25.40
N PHE A 9 26.03 -0.09 25.52
CA PHE A 9 25.33 1.06 24.94
C PHE A 9 25.32 1.02 23.41
N ILE A 10 26.47 0.73 22.79
CA ILE A 10 26.58 0.58 21.33
C ILE A 10 25.68 -0.56 20.84
N PHE A 11 25.70 -1.71 21.52
CA PHE A 11 24.84 -2.84 21.18
C PHE A 11 23.34 -2.49 21.32
N GLY A 12 22.96 -1.74 22.37
CA GLY A 12 21.60 -1.25 22.54
C GLY A 12 21.16 -0.32 21.40
N LEU A 13 22.02 0.59 20.96
CA LEU A 13 21.74 1.45 19.80
C LEU A 13 21.62 0.66 18.49
N LEU A 14 22.47 -0.34 18.28
CA LEU A 14 22.39 -1.21 17.10
C LEU A 14 21.08 -2.00 17.08
N LEU A 15 20.67 -2.58 18.22
CA LEU A 15 19.37 -3.26 18.33
C LEU A 15 18.20 -2.31 18.07
N LEU A 16 18.24 -1.10 18.63
CA LEU A 16 17.20 -0.10 18.38
C LEU A 16 17.12 0.26 16.89
N ALA A 17 18.26 0.46 16.23
CA ALA A 17 18.30 0.75 14.80
C ALA A 17 17.66 -0.39 13.98
N VAL A 18 17.97 -1.65 14.30
CA VAL A 18 17.36 -2.82 13.63
C VAL A 18 15.84 -2.84 13.83
N ILE A 19 15.34 -2.57 15.03
CA ILE A 19 13.90 -2.52 15.31
C ILE A 19 13.22 -1.43 14.49
N VAL A 20 13.81 -0.23 14.44
CA VAL A 20 13.26 0.90 13.67
C VAL A 20 13.23 0.58 12.18
N ILE A 21 14.30 -0.01 11.65
CA ILE A 21 14.36 -0.42 10.24
C ILE A 21 13.31 -1.50 9.95
N ALA A 22 13.22 -2.53 10.80
CA ALA A 22 12.24 -3.61 10.64
C ALA A 22 10.81 -3.08 10.68
N LEU A 23 10.51 -2.12 11.57
CA LEU A 23 9.20 -1.48 11.64
C LEU A 23 8.93 -0.64 10.38
N GLY A 24 9.92 0.11 9.89
CA GLY A 24 9.81 0.86 8.63
C GLY A 24 9.49 -0.05 7.45
N VAL A 25 10.23 -1.15 7.31
CA VAL A 25 9.98 -2.17 6.27
C VAL A 25 8.58 -2.77 6.43
N TYR A 26 8.16 -3.11 7.65
CA TYR A 26 6.83 -3.67 7.89
C TYR A 26 5.71 -2.71 7.47
N VAL A 27 5.84 -1.42 7.76
CA VAL A 27 4.85 -0.41 7.36
C VAL A 27 4.80 -0.24 5.83
N MET A 28 5.94 -0.33 5.16
CA MET A 28 6.07 -0.16 3.71
C MET A 28 5.68 -1.42 2.91
N ALA A 29 5.88 -2.61 3.47
CA ALA A 29 5.63 -3.89 2.83
C ALA A 29 4.18 -4.40 2.92
N GLY A 30 3.28 -3.67 3.58
CA GLY A 30 1.84 -3.99 3.55
C GLY A 30 1.23 -3.72 2.16
N PRO A 31 0.05 -4.26 1.84
CA PRO A 31 -0.57 -4.02 0.53
C PRO A 31 -0.99 -2.55 0.37
N VAL A 32 -1.00 -2.07 -0.87
CA VAL A 32 -1.45 -0.71 -1.19
C VAL A 32 -2.92 -0.54 -0.86
N VAL A 33 -3.73 -1.50 -1.33
CA VAL A 33 -5.14 -1.66 -0.99
C VAL A 33 -5.33 -3.04 -0.35
N PRO A 34 -6.04 -3.16 0.78
CA PRO A 34 -6.32 -4.48 1.35
C PRO A 34 -6.99 -5.40 0.32
N ARG A 35 -6.45 -6.60 0.10
CA ARG A 35 -7.02 -7.56 -0.86
C ARG A 35 -8.47 -7.95 -0.56
N SER A 36 -8.89 -7.86 0.70
CA SER A 36 -10.29 -8.03 1.10
C SER A 36 -11.22 -7.00 0.44
N HIS A 37 -10.74 -5.79 0.17
CA HIS A 37 -11.50 -4.75 -0.51
C HIS A 37 -11.51 -5.00 -2.03
N LEU A 38 -10.36 -5.38 -2.61
CA LEU A 38 -10.29 -5.74 -4.04
C LEU A 38 -11.25 -6.89 -4.41
N ARG A 39 -11.36 -7.91 -3.55
CA ARG A 39 -12.30 -9.03 -3.75
C ARG A 39 -13.78 -8.65 -3.69
N GLN A 40 -14.12 -7.46 -3.18
CA GLN A 40 -15.50 -6.97 -3.16
C GLN A 40 -15.90 -6.32 -4.48
N LEU A 41 -14.93 -5.94 -5.32
CA LEU A 41 -15.19 -5.36 -6.63
C LEU A 41 -15.85 -6.38 -7.55
N LYS A 42 -16.88 -5.93 -8.27
CA LYS A 42 -17.59 -6.73 -9.27
C LYS A 42 -17.74 -5.91 -10.53
N GLN A 43 -17.55 -6.55 -11.69
CA GLN A 43 -17.75 -5.92 -12.98
C GLN A 43 -19.10 -5.20 -13.04
N GLY A 44 -19.10 -4.00 -13.63
CA GLY A 44 -20.29 -3.15 -13.75
C GLY A 44 -20.54 -2.19 -12.58
N MET A 45 -19.78 -2.27 -11.48
CA MET A 45 -19.88 -1.31 -10.37
C MET A 45 -19.60 0.12 -10.85
N SER A 46 -20.42 1.08 -10.42
CA SER A 46 -20.16 2.50 -10.65
C SER A 46 -18.88 2.97 -9.95
N LYS A 47 -18.26 4.05 -10.46
CA LYS A 47 -17.17 4.77 -9.77
C LYS A 47 -17.48 5.05 -8.30
N SER A 48 -18.71 5.43 -7.96
CA SER A 48 -19.11 5.69 -6.57
C SER A 48 -19.11 4.43 -5.70
N GLU A 49 -19.55 3.29 -6.22
CA GLU A 49 -19.52 2.01 -5.49
C GLU A 49 -18.08 1.54 -5.27
N VAL A 50 -17.24 1.65 -6.31
CA VAL A 50 -15.80 1.36 -6.20
C VAL A 50 -15.16 2.24 -5.14
N ARG A 51 -15.43 3.56 -5.16
CA ARG A 51 -14.90 4.51 -4.17
C ARG A 51 -15.38 4.20 -2.75
N ALA A 52 -16.60 3.72 -2.58
CA ALA A 52 -17.10 3.31 -1.27
C ALA A 52 -16.34 2.11 -0.68
N ILE A 53 -15.79 1.25 -1.54
CA ILE A 53 -15.03 0.05 -1.13
C ILE A 53 -13.54 0.37 -0.95
N LEU A 54 -12.94 1.06 -1.92
CA LEU A 54 -11.48 1.27 -1.98
C LEU A 54 -11.03 2.59 -1.36
N GLY A 55 -11.95 3.53 -1.16
CA GLY A 55 -11.62 4.91 -0.82
C GLY A 55 -11.22 5.74 -2.05
N ASN A 56 -10.63 6.91 -1.78
CA ASN A 56 -10.20 7.84 -2.82
C ASN A 56 -8.86 7.37 -3.44
N PRO A 57 -8.74 7.37 -4.77
CA PRO A 57 -7.46 7.14 -5.43
C PRO A 57 -6.52 8.33 -5.21
N GLU A 58 -5.22 8.09 -5.35
CA GLU A 58 -4.20 9.15 -5.29
C GLU A 58 -4.20 9.94 -6.59
N THR A 59 -4.32 9.24 -7.73
CA THR A 59 -4.50 9.86 -9.05
C THR A 59 -5.74 9.30 -9.71
N ALA A 60 -6.63 10.19 -10.13
CA ALA A 60 -7.72 9.87 -11.04
C ALA A 60 -7.40 10.55 -12.38
N GLU A 61 -6.73 9.84 -13.27
CA GLU A 61 -6.53 10.32 -14.64
C GLU A 61 -7.87 10.30 -15.41
N GLU A 62 -7.89 10.96 -16.56
CA GLU A 62 -9.08 11.23 -17.39
C GLU A 62 -9.98 9.99 -17.54
N ASP A 63 -11.01 9.98 -16.69
CA ASP A 63 -12.22 9.16 -16.65
C ASP A 63 -12.16 7.64 -16.66
N ARG A 64 -11.06 6.98 -17.06
CA ARG A 64 -11.06 5.52 -17.23
C ARG A 64 -10.10 4.76 -16.34
N GLU A 65 -9.29 5.45 -15.56
CA GLU A 65 -8.28 4.80 -14.73
C GLU A 65 -8.08 5.53 -13.41
N TRP A 66 -8.12 4.76 -12.33
CA TRP A 66 -7.77 5.23 -10.99
C TRP A 66 -6.54 4.48 -10.50
N VAL A 67 -5.57 5.22 -9.99
CA VAL A 67 -4.35 4.67 -9.41
C VAL A 67 -4.37 4.89 -7.90
N TYR A 68 -4.21 3.77 -7.19
CA TYR A 68 -3.99 3.75 -5.76
C TYR A 68 -2.51 3.45 -5.52
N SER A 69 -1.85 4.33 -4.76
CA SER A 69 -0.49 4.15 -4.31
C SER A 69 -0.38 4.63 -2.86
N ARG A 70 0.72 4.28 -2.19
CA ARG A 70 1.00 4.69 -0.81
C ARG A 70 2.47 5.06 -0.70
N TRP A 71 2.74 6.15 0.02
CA TRP A 71 4.12 6.57 0.27
C TRP A 71 4.96 5.46 0.91
N GLY A 72 6.14 5.23 0.35
CA GLY A 72 7.08 4.20 0.80
C GLY A 72 6.75 2.78 0.35
N ASN A 73 5.58 2.53 -0.25
CA ASN A 73 5.27 1.25 -0.87
C ASN A 73 5.67 1.30 -2.36
N PRO A 74 6.52 0.39 -2.86
CA PRO A 74 6.93 0.39 -4.25
C PRO A 74 5.87 -0.13 -5.24
N GLY A 75 4.74 -0.65 -4.77
CA GLY A 75 3.63 -1.11 -5.61
C GLY A 75 2.51 -0.10 -5.78
N TRP A 76 1.56 -0.44 -6.66
CA TRP A 76 0.33 0.33 -6.89
C TRP A 76 -0.81 -0.60 -7.34
N VAL A 77 -2.03 -0.09 -7.31
CA VAL A 77 -3.22 -0.77 -7.83
C VAL A 77 -3.92 0.14 -8.83
N GLU A 78 -4.12 -0.35 -10.05
CA GLU A 78 -4.88 0.32 -11.10
C GLU A 78 -6.29 -0.25 -11.18
N VAL A 79 -7.27 0.63 -11.24
CA VAL A 79 -8.68 0.29 -11.40
C VAL A 79 -9.16 0.91 -12.70
N TYR A 80 -9.56 0.05 -13.64
CA TYR A 80 -10.00 0.44 -14.96
C TYR A 80 -11.52 0.50 -15.05
N PHE A 81 -12.02 1.51 -15.75
CA PHE A 81 -13.43 1.70 -16.05
C PHE A 81 -13.68 1.64 -17.56
N ASP A 82 -14.85 1.13 -17.94
CA ASP A 82 -15.34 1.15 -19.32
C ASP A 82 -15.74 2.57 -19.77
N ALA A 83 -16.26 2.68 -21.00
CA ALA A 83 -16.67 3.96 -21.57
C ALA A 83 -17.86 4.59 -20.81
N GLU A 84 -18.65 3.78 -20.12
CA GLU A 84 -19.80 4.16 -19.30
C GLU A 84 -19.41 4.47 -17.85
N GLY A 85 -18.12 4.39 -17.50
CA GLY A 85 -17.61 4.66 -16.16
C GLY A 85 -17.94 3.55 -15.15
N ARG A 86 -18.06 2.31 -15.61
CA ARG A 86 -18.26 1.12 -14.78
C ARG A 86 -16.98 0.32 -14.66
N PHE A 87 -16.78 -0.29 -13.50
CA PHE A 87 -15.61 -1.11 -13.21
C PHE A 87 -15.51 -2.27 -14.22
N ASP A 88 -14.36 -2.35 -14.88
CA ASP A 88 -14.02 -3.41 -15.84
C ASP A 88 -13.06 -4.42 -15.21
N ARG A 89 -11.90 -3.93 -14.74
CA ARG A 89 -10.82 -4.76 -14.24
C ARG A 89 -9.94 -4.02 -13.24
N VAL A 90 -9.14 -4.81 -12.52
CA VAL A 90 -8.11 -4.33 -11.59
C VAL A 90 -6.76 -4.94 -11.96
N ASN A 91 -5.71 -4.15 -11.89
CA ASN A 91 -4.32 -4.60 -11.94
C ASN A 91 -3.66 -4.32 -10.59
N ASP A 92 -3.19 -5.36 -9.89
CA ASP A 92 -2.54 -5.25 -8.59
C ASP A 92 -1.04 -5.53 -8.75
N GLU A 93 -0.26 -4.46 -8.84
CA GLU A 93 1.21 -4.48 -8.99
C GLU A 93 1.90 -4.40 -7.61
N SER A 94 1.20 -4.80 -6.53
CA SER A 94 1.78 -4.83 -5.20
C SER A 94 2.85 -5.95 -5.10
N PRO A 95 4.10 -5.63 -4.73
CA PRO A 95 5.17 -6.64 -4.63
C PRO A 95 5.00 -7.58 -3.44
N PHE A 96 4.12 -7.22 -2.49
CA PHE A 96 3.87 -7.96 -1.27
C PHE A 96 2.39 -8.35 -1.17
N PRO A 97 2.11 -9.60 -0.75
CA PRO A 97 0.76 -10.16 -0.72
C PRO A 97 -0.15 -9.70 0.42
#